data_AF-A0A257RSA6-F1
#
_entry.id   AF-A0A257RSA6-F1
#
_cell.length_a   1.000
_cell.length_b   1.000
_cell.length_c   1.000
_cell.angle_alpha   90.00
_cell.angle_beta   90.00
_cell.angle_gamma   90.00
#
_symmetry.space_group_name_H-M   'P 1'
#
loop_
_entity.id
_entity.type
_entity.pdbx_description
1 polymer ?
#
loop_
_entity_poly.entity_id
_entity_poly.type
_entity_poly.pdbx_seq_one_letter_code
_entity_poly.pdbx_strand_id
1 'polypeptide(L)'
;MPMDDLIDSLMELASEGRPITLHGRSDEEIERALDALSNHPSCPDVFVGLCRSGERHDATAALKIVERTSNPAVMTEIVREVVSGLSVPAAFVDALHGAMINRSADRAGHWSLRSQALLGASLLSRSKPHLGYKLVASLLETTTDDDGHYLRHVAKIAGVVNADLTVPSLQAKLADLGEIIASRDEATMELGLIELKRGLEDQQHGTAIEAFTKARNLFAMASATSEARPDAELYRRSLTMLLEFQGGRRSPPAVEEVGAIMYAAFEYSIHAAPNDLRLENTWLTDRVGEAIGWSTLALRLKKLEDSLGEAVWLEAATVIERQLLVCYTASRSTLKRAADGGIEAILRPTISDAVQQEQARLQALELWIDRHADSDMVLDARALRNAAVAAREAKVLRNPTEAASTDPVAAVLDSGLVTPAGKSSALEEIAAGVAHVILASTPLVVRQKLDEIVTALGANPDYVSNPEARALFNSVLIRTLAWQCEIENIEPGKRLLSDYLFNPNADEADLQRDYLATVQAGTGGGGVRSEARA
;
A
#
# COMPACT_ATOMS: atom_id res chain seq x y z
N MET A 1 -23.87 31.74 -36.67
CA MET A 1 -22.41 31.95 -36.63
C MET A 1 -21.75 30.86 -37.44
N PRO A 2 -20.58 31.10 -38.08
CA PRO A 2 -19.78 30.02 -38.63
C PRO A 2 -19.41 29.01 -37.53
N MET A 3 -19.26 27.74 -37.92
CA MET A 3 -19.09 26.58 -37.03
C MET A 3 -17.87 26.69 -36.12
N ASP A 4 -16.78 27.28 -36.63
CA ASP A 4 -15.51 27.43 -35.92
C ASP A 4 -15.67 28.35 -34.68
N ASP A 5 -16.53 29.39 -34.76
CA ASP A 5 -16.70 30.34 -33.66
C ASP A 5 -17.29 29.69 -32.38
N LEU A 6 -18.12 28.64 -32.50
CA LEU A 6 -18.69 27.97 -31.33
C LEU A 6 -17.66 27.06 -30.67
N ILE A 7 -16.89 26.32 -31.47
CA ILE A 7 -15.84 25.42 -30.98
C ILE A 7 -14.75 26.24 -30.28
N ASP A 8 -14.29 27.32 -30.91
CA ASP A 8 -13.27 28.21 -30.36
C ASP A 8 -13.77 28.86 -29.06
N SER A 9 -15.03 29.31 -29.02
CA SER A 9 -15.63 29.87 -27.80
C SER A 9 -15.74 28.86 -26.66
N LEU A 10 -16.09 27.60 -26.95
CA LEU A 10 -16.14 26.54 -25.93
C LEU A 10 -14.74 26.24 -25.38
N MET A 11 -13.74 26.17 -26.26
CA MET A 11 -12.35 25.91 -25.87
C MET A 11 -11.76 27.07 -25.06
N GLU A 12 -12.04 28.31 -25.44
CA GLU A 12 -11.60 29.50 -24.71
C GLU A 12 -12.20 29.51 -23.29
N LEU A 13 -13.52 29.35 -23.16
CA LEU A 13 -14.19 29.30 -21.86
C LEU A 13 -13.71 28.14 -20.98
N ALA A 14 -13.45 26.98 -21.59
CA ALA A 14 -12.90 25.81 -20.92
C ALA A 14 -11.49 26.07 -20.38
N SER A 15 -10.62 26.71 -21.17
CA SER A 15 -9.25 27.06 -20.75
C SER A 15 -9.21 28.07 -19.60
N GLU A 16 -10.23 28.94 -19.50
CA GLU A 16 -10.41 29.88 -18.39
C GLU A 16 -11.03 29.22 -17.14
N GLY A 17 -11.40 27.95 -17.20
CA GLY A 17 -12.06 27.21 -16.13
C GLY A 17 -13.47 27.72 -15.80
N ARG A 18 -14.09 28.48 -16.71
CA ARG A 18 -15.41 29.09 -16.51
C ARG A 18 -16.55 28.09 -16.75
N PRO A 19 -17.71 28.27 -16.10
CA PRO A 19 -18.90 27.50 -16.46
C PRO A 19 -19.31 27.80 -17.91
N ILE A 20 -19.68 26.76 -18.64
CA ILE A 20 -20.11 26.83 -20.04
C ILE A 20 -21.61 26.68 -20.10
N THR A 21 -22.29 27.66 -20.70
CA THR A 21 -23.74 27.64 -20.91
C THR A 21 -24.07 27.64 -22.40
N LEU A 22 -24.88 26.69 -22.83
CA LEU A 22 -25.32 26.53 -24.22
C LEU A 22 -26.64 27.25 -24.53
N HIS A 23 -27.10 28.14 -23.64
CA HIS A 23 -28.34 28.89 -23.79
C HIS A 23 -28.39 29.65 -25.12
N GLY A 24 -29.48 29.48 -25.88
CA GLY A 24 -29.70 30.15 -27.16
C GLY A 24 -28.98 29.51 -28.35
N ARG A 25 -28.31 28.37 -28.19
CA ARG A 25 -27.78 27.55 -29.30
C ARG A 25 -28.83 26.53 -29.75
N SER A 26 -28.83 26.20 -31.03
CA SER A 26 -29.70 25.14 -31.56
C SER A 26 -29.12 23.75 -31.28
N ASP A 27 -29.97 22.74 -31.13
CA ASP A 27 -29.53 21.36 -30.90
C ASP A 27 -28.56 20.90 -32.00
N GLU A 28 -28.81 21.23 -33.27
CA GLU A 28 -27.93 20.86 -34.39
C GLU A 28 -26.54 21.50 -34.31
N GLU A 29 -26.44 22.73 -33.81
CA GLU A 29 -25.16 23.41 -33.61
C GLU A 29 -24.36 22.76 -32.47
N ILE A 30 -25.04 22.41 -31.37
CA ILE A 30 -24.43 21.72 -30.24
C ILE A 30 -23.95 20.33 -30.69
N GLU A 31 -24.80 19.57 -31.39
CA GLU A 31 -24.44 18.22 -31.84
C GLU A 31 -23.19 18.21 -32.72
N ARG A 32 -23.11 19.14 -33.69
CA ARG A 32 -21.94 19.27 -34.55
C ARG A 32 -20.68 19.69 -33.79
N ALA A 33 -20.81 20.61 -32.83
CA ALA A 33 -19.68 21.04 -32.01
C ALA A 33 -19.16 19.91 -31.12
N LEU A 34 -20.07 19.13 -30.51
CA LEU A 34 -19.71 17.98 -29.69
C LEU A 34 -19.04 16.88 -30.52
N ASP A 35 -19.53 16.59 -31.73
CA ASP A 35 -18.89 15.61 -32.62
C ASP A 35 -17.45 15.99 -32.98
N ALA A 36 -17.20 17.28 -33.23
CA ALA A 36 -15.86 17.80 -33.48
C ALA A 36 -14.96 17.74 -32.23
N LEU A 37 -15.52 18.01 -31.04
CA LEU A 37 -14.77 18.11 -29.79
C LEU A 37 -14.56 16.77 -29.07
N SER A 38 -15.37 15.74 -29.33
CA SER A 38 -15.42 14.49 -28.54
C SER A 38 -14.09 13.76 -28.38
N ASN A 39 -13.14 13.99 -29.30
CA ASN A 39 -11.81 13.38 -29.28
C ASN A 39 -10.67 14.41 -29.16
N HIS A 40 -11.01 15.70 -29.04
CA HIS A 40 -10.06 16.79 -28.93
C HIS A 40 -9.42 16.83 -27.53
N PRO A 41 -8.12 17.19 -27.39
CA PRO A 41 -7.46 17.26 -26.09
C PRO A 41 -8.12 18.18 -25.06
N SER A 42 -8.78 19.24 -25.50
CA SER A 42 -9.52 20.19 -24.62
C SER A 42 -10.93 19.71 -24.22
N CYS A 43 -11.36 18.55 -24.70
CA CYS A 43 -12.69 18.00 -24.41
C CYS A 43 -12.97 17.79 -22.90
N PRO A 44 -12.00 17.32 -22.08
CA PRO A 44 -12.21 17.20 -20.63
C PRO A 44 -12.52 18.54 -19.97
N ASP A 45 -11.85 19.62 -20.37
CA ASP A 45 -12.10 20.96 -19.83
C ASP A 45 -13.49 21.48 -20.23
N VAL A 46 -13.92 21.19 -21.47
CA VAL A 46 -15.28 21.51 -21.94
C VAL A 46 -16.32 20.71 -21.15
N PHE A 47 -16.07 19.41 -20.91
CA PHE A 47 -16.94 18.58 -20.07
C PHE A 47 -17.08 19.16 -18.66
N VAL A 48 -15.98 19.59 -18.04
CA VAL A 48 -15.99 20.24 -16.73
C VAL A 48 -16.76 21.55 -16.74
N GLY A 49 -16.54 22.41 -17.74
CA GLY A 49 -17.25 23.67 -17.91
C GLY A 49 -18.77 23.47 -18.02
N LEU A 50 -19.21 22.48 -18.80
CA LEU A 50 -20.61 22.11 -18.96
C LEU A 50 -21.21 21.55 -17.66
N CYS A 51 -20.45 20.76 -16.90
CA CYS A 51 -20.91 20.26 -15.60
C CYS A 51 -21.08 21.39 -14.57
N ARG A 52 -20.20 22.40 -14.60
CA ARG A 52 -20.20 23.53 -13.66
C ARG A 52 -21.34 24.51 -13.87
N SER A 53 -21.96 24.55 -15.05
CA SER A 53 -23.10 25.45 -15.29
C SER A 53 -24.32 25.10 -14.45
N GLY A 54 -24.48 23.82 -14.11
CA GLY A 54 -25.61 23.30 -13.34
C GLY A 54 -26.93 23.24 -14.12
N GLU A 55 -26.96 23.65 -15.39
CA GLU A 55 -28.16 23.58 -16.22
C GLU A 55 -28.39 22.18 -16.79
N ARG A 56 -29.65 21.74 -16.87
CA ARG A 56 -30.00 20.41 -17.38
C ARG A 56 -29.60 20.21 -18.85
N HIS A 57 -29.67 21.28 -19.65
CA HIS A 57 -29.33 21.23 -21.07
C HIS A 57 -27.82 21.02 -21.28
N ASP A 58 -26.98 21.77 -20.56
CA ASP A 58 -25.52 21.63 -20.59
C ASP A 58 -25.05 20.28 -20.02
N ALA A 59 -25.70 19.82 -18.95
CA ALA A 59 -25.49 18.47 -18.41
C ALA A 59 -25.79 17.39 -19.47
N THR A 60 -26.84 17.58 -20.28
CA THR A 60 -27.13 16.62 -21.37
C THR A 60 -26.03 16.64 -22.44
N ALA A 61 -25.46 17.80 -22.76
CA ALA A 61 -24.31 17.92 -23.66
C ALA A 61 -23.05 17.24 -23.07
N ALA A 62 -22.80 17.39 -21.77
CA ALA A 62 -21.69 16.71 -21.09
C ALA A 62 -21.82 15.18 -21.13
N LEU A 63 -23.04 14.62 -21.01
CA LEU A 63 -23.27 13.18 -21.18
C LEU A 63 -22.91 12.72 -22.59
N LYS A 64 -23.31 13.48 -23.62
CA LYS A 64 -23.02 13.13 -25.02
C LYS A 64 -21.51 13.06 -25.30
N ILE A 65 -20.69 13.89 -24.64
CA ILE A 65 -19.22 13.79 -24.73
C ILE A 65 -18.74 12.40 -24.29
N VAL A 66 -19.22 11.92 -23.14
CA VAL A 66 -18.88 10.60 -22.60
C VAL A 66 -19.38 9.48 -23.52
N GLU A 67 -20.58 9.65 -24.07
CA GLU A 67 -21.19 8.68 -24.98
C GLU A 67 -20.45 8.57 -26.32
N ARG A 68 -19.84 9.67 -26.80
CA ARG A 68 -19.26 9.76 -28.15
C ARG A 68 -17.75 9.65 -28.21
N THR A 69 -17.05 9.96 -27.13
CA THR A 69 -15.59 9.90 -27.15
C THR A 69 -15.12 8.49 -27.49
N SER A 70 -14.22 8.40 -28.45
CA SER A 70 -13.51 7.17 -28.81
C SER A 70 -12.04 7.20 -28.36
N ASN A 71 -11.60 8.33 -27.79
CA ASN A 71 -10.24 8.53 -27.32
C ASN A 71 -10.10 8.13 -25.83
N PRO A 72 -9.34 7.08 -25.50
CA PRO A 72 -9.13 6.65 -24.12
C PRO A 72 -8.51 7.74 -23.23
N ALA A 73 -7.66 8.61 -23.78
CA ALA A 73 -7.02 9.68 -23.02
C ALA A 73 -8.03 10.73 -22.57
N VAL A 74 -8.98 11.09 -23.44
CA VAL A 74 -10.08 12.01 -23.09
C VAL A 74 -10.94 11.41 -21.97
N MET A 75 -11.28 10.13 -22.06
CA MET A 75 -12.02 9.44 -21.00
C MET A 75 -11.24 9.40 -19.68
N THR A 76 -9.94 9.13 -19.72
CA THR A 76 -9.08 9.16 -18.51
C THR A 76 -9.13 10.52 -17.82
N GLU A 77 -8.98 11.62 -18.57
CA GLU A 77 -9.03 12.97 -17.99
C GLU A 77 -10.43 13.31 -17.47
N ILE A 78 -11.51 12.92 -18.17
CA ILE A 78 -12.88 13.07 -17.66
C ILE A 78 -13.05 12.32 -16.32
N VAL A 79 -12.57 11.09 -16.23
CA VAL A 79 -12.64 10.28 -15.00
C VAL A 79 -11.83 10.93 -13.88
N ARG A 80 -10.64 11.49 -14.18
CA ARG A 80 -9.84 12.23 -13.19
C ARG A 80 -10.57 13.46 -12.65
N GLU A 81 -11.20 14.24 -13.52
CA GLU A 81 -11.97 15.42 -13.12
C GLU A 81 -13.14 15.03 -12.20
N VAL A 82 -13.84 13.94 -12.51
CA VAL A 82 -14.89 13.39 -11.64
C VAL A 82 -14.35 13.00 -10.26
N VAL A 83 -13.15 12.41 -10.17
CA VAL A 83 -12.52 12.02 -8.89
C VAL A 83 -12.08 13.23 -8.09
N SER A 84 -11.63 14.30 -8.75
CA SER A 84 -11.11 15.51 -8.10
C SER A 84 -12.16 16.32 -7.33
N GLY A 85 -13.42 15.86 -7.29
CA GLY A 85 -14.50 16.49 -6.55
C GLY A 85 -15.34 17.45 -7.38
N LEU A 86 -15.44 17.23 -8.70
CA LEU A 86 -16.36 17.97 -9.56
C LEU A 86 -17.77 17.95 -8.97
N SER A 87 -18.28 19.14 -8.61
CA SER A 87 -19.63 19.27 -8.08
C SER A 87 -20.63 19.11 -9.21
N VAL A 88 -21.37 18.00 -9.20
CA VAL A 88 -22.37 17.68 -10.21
C VAL A 88 -23.76 17.49 -9.59
N PRO A 89 -24.84 17.92 -10.26
CA PRO A 89 -26.20 17.69 -9.78
C PRO A 89 -26.47 16.19 -9.55
N ALA A 90 -27.20 15.85 -8.48
CA ALA A 90 -27.44 14.45 -8.12
C ALA A 90 -28.13 13.61 -9.21
N ALA A 91 -28.98 14.23 -10.03
CA ALA A 91 -29.64 13.58 -11.16
C ALA A 91 -28.67 13.33 -12.35
N PHE A 92 -27.65 14.17 -12.50
CA PHE A 92 -26.61 13.99 -13.50
C PHE A 92 -25.67 12.85 -13.14
N VAL A 93 -25.35 12.65 -11.84
CA VAL A 93 -24.52 11.53 -11.38
C VAL A 93 -25.08 10.17 -11.83
N ASP A 94 -26.40 9.96 -11.69
CA ASP A 94 -27.03 8.70 -12.08
C ASP A 94 -27.00 8.48 -13.61
N ALA A 95 -27.19 9.55 -14.39
CA ALA A 95 -27.13 9.49 -15.84
C ALA A 95 -25.68 9.28 -16.34
N LEU A 96 -24.71 9.97 -15.75
CA LEU A 96 -23.29 9.83 -16.04
C LEU A 96 -22.80 8.43 -15.71
N HIS A 97 -23.20 7.88 -14.56
CA HIS A 97 -22.93 6.49 -14.21
C HIS A 97 -23.50 5.53 -15.26
N GLY A 98 -24.75 5.75 -15.70
CA GLY A 98 -25.35 4.95 -16.77
C GLY A 98 -24.58 5.02 -18.09
N ALA A 99 -24.17 6.23 -18.51
CA ALA A 99 -23.35 6.43 -19.71
C ALA A 99 -22.00 5.68 -19.60
N MET A 100 -21.33 5.77 -18.46
CA MET A 100 -20.06 5.08 -18.21
C MET A 100 -20.20 3.55 -18.25
N ILE A 101 -21.26 3.00 -17.64
CA ILE A 101 -21.57 1.55 -17.73
C ILE A 101 -21.81 1.16 -19.18
N ASN A 102 -22.63 1.90 -19.92
CA ASN A 102 -22.91 1.60 -21.33
C ASN A 102 -21.64 1.64 -22.18
N ARG A 103 -20.74 2.62 -21.96
CA ARG A 103 -19.44 2.69 -22.64
C ARG A 103 -18.53 1.52 -22.28
N SER A 104 -18.54 1.06 -21.03
CA SER A 104 -17.76 -0.12 -20.63
C SER A 104 -18.26 -1.41 -21.30
N ALA A 105 -19.59 -1.53 -21.47
CA ALA A 105 -20.24 -2.69 -22.07
C ALA A 105 -20.16 -2.72 -23.61
N ASP A 106 -19.74 -1.64 -24.27
CA ASP A 106 -19.62 -1.55 -25.73
C ASP A 106 -18.44 -2.40 -26.24
N ARG A 107 -18.71 -3.65 -26.63
CA ARG A 107 -17.72 -4.59 -27.17
C ARG A 107 -17.09 -4.13 -28.49
N ALA A 108 -17.67 -3.16 -29.20
CA ALA A 108 -17.07 -2.59 -30.41
C ALA A 108 -15.99 -1.55 -30.08
N GLY A 109 -15.99 -1.01 -28.86
CA GLY A 109 -14.99 -0.05 -28.38
C GLY A 109 -13.64 -0.70 -28.05
N HIS A 110 -12.57 0.08 -28.16
CA HIS A 110 -11.24 -0.35 -27.72
C HIS A 110 -11.23 -0.62 -26.20
N TRP A 111 -10.56 -1.70 -25.76
CA TRP A 111 -10.57 -2.15 -24.36
C TRP A 111 -10.18 -1.04 -23.38
N SER A 112 -9.19 -0.21 -23.71
CA SER A 112 -8.71 0.84 -22.80
C SER A 112 -9.77 1.90 -22.50
N LEU A 113 -10.54 2.33 -23.49
CA LEU A 113 -11.65 3.26 -23.30
C LEU A 113 -12.72 2.64 -22.38
N ARG A 114 -13.09 1.39 -22.65
CA ARG A 114 -14.07 0.64 -21.87
C ARG A 114 -13.62 0.51 -20.42
N SER A 115 -12.34 0.23 -20.19
CA SER A 115 -11.73 0.12 -18.85
C SER A 115 -11.74 1.45 -18.09
N GLN A 116 -11.46 2.57 -18.76
CA GLN A 116 -11.55 3.89 -18.14
C GLN A 116 -13.00 4.25 -17.77
N ALA A 117 -13.96 3.96 -18.66
CA ALA A 117 -15.37 4.15 -18.36
C ALA A 117 -15.83 3.29 -17.16
N LEU A 118 -15.39 2.02 -17.10
CA LEU A 118 -15.68 1.14 -15.97
C LEU A 118 -15.10 1.68 -14.65
N LEU A 119 -13.88 2.19 -14.68
CA LEU A 119 -13.25 2.87 -13.54
C LEU A 119 -14.09 4.08 -13.10
N GLY A 120 -14.52 4.92 -14.04
CA GLY A 120 -15.41 6.05 -13.79
C GLY A 120 -16.72 5.64 -13.10
N ALA A 121 -17.38 4.59 -13.59
CA ALA A 121 -18.59 4.05 -12.97
C ALA A 121 -18.35 3.53 -11.54
N SER A 122 -17.21 2.87 -11.30
CA SER A 122 -16.79 2.43 -9.96
C SER A 122 -16.62 3.59 -8.98
N LEU A 123 -15.96 4.66 -9.42
CA LEU A 123 -15.73 5.84 -8.59
C LEU A 123 -17.05 6.55 -8.26
N LEU A 124 -17.94 6.71 -9.25
CA LEU A 124 -19.28 7.28 -9.05
C LEU A 124 -20.15 6.43 -8.12
N SER A 125 -19.99 5.11 -8.14
CA SER A 125 -20.74 4.18 -7.30
C SER A 125 -20.51 4.40 -5.79
N ARG A 126 -19.37 4.98 -5.40
CA ARG A 126 -19.08 5.31 -3.99
C ARG A 126 -20.00 6.38 -3.42
N SER A 127 -20.56 7.24 -4.28
CA SER A 127 -21.42 8.34 -3.83
C SER A 127 -22.80 7.87 -3.36
N LYS A 128 -23.30 6.74 -3.90
CA LYS A 128 -24.67 6.24 -3.63
C LYS A 128 -24.73 4.71 -3.68
N PRO A 129 -25.26 4.02 -2.64
CA PRO A 129 -25.33 2.56 -2.60
C PRO A 129 -26.03 1.89 -3.79
N HIS A 130 -27.09 2.49 -4.33
CA HIS A 130 -27.83 1.91 -5.47
C HIS A 130 -27.01 1.85 -6.76
N LEU A 131 -26.05 2.76 -6.94
CA LEU A 131 -25.13 2.75 -8.09
C LEU A 131 -24.13 1.60 -7.97
N GLY A 132 -23.64 1.33 -6.75
CA GLY A 132 -22.82 0.14 -6.47
C GLY A 132 -23.51 -1.16 -6.88
N TYR A 133 -24.79 -1.35 -6.56
CA TYR A 133 -25.53 -2.55 -6.99
C TYR A 133 -25.74 -2.61 -8.52
N LYS A 134 -25.91 -1.47 -9.20
CA LYS A 134 -25.96 -1.44 -10.68
C LYS A 134 -24.63 -1.85 -11.29
N LEU A 135 -23.51 -1.38 -10.73
CA LEU A 135 -22.18 -1.79 -11.16
C LEU A 135 -21.96 -3.28 -10.93
N VAL A 136 -22.36 -3.83 -9.78
CA VAL A 136 -22.32 -5.28 -9.52
C VAL A 136 -23.07 -6.05 -10.60
N ALA A 137 -24.29 -5.64 -10.95
CA ALA A 137 -25.06 -6.28 -12.02
C ALA A 137 -24.30 -6.28 -13.36
N SER A 138 -23.75 -5.13 -13.76
CA SER A 138 -22.97 -5.00 -15.00
C SER A 138 -21.69 -5.87 -15.00
N LEU A 139 -20.98 -5.97 -13.88
CA LEU A 139 -19.80 -6.84 -13.73
C LEU A 139 -20.16 -8.33 -13.87
N LEU A 140 -21.31 -8.74 -13.33
CA LEU A 140 -21.81 -10.11 -13.42
C LEU A 140 -22.30 -10.47 -14.84
N GLU A 141 -22.88 -9.50 -15.55
CA GLU A 141 -23.36 -9.65 -16.94
C GLU A 141 -22.23 -9.71 -17.97
N THR A 142 -21.02 -9.23 -17.62
CA THR A 142 -19.87 -9.28 -18.52
C THR A 142 -19.52 -10.73 -18.85
N THR A 143 -19.38 -11.06 -20.13
CA THR A 143 -19.10 -12.45 -20.57
C THR A 143 -17.61 -12.78 -20.52
N THR A 144 -17.26 -14.06 -20.39
CA THR A 144 -15.85 -14.53 -20.29
C THR A 144 -15.14 -14.65 -21.64
N ASP A 145 -15.85 -14.51 -22.76
CA ASP A 145 -15.33 -14.52 -24.13
C ASP A 145 -14.96 -13.11 -24.65
N ASP A 146 -14.88 -12.12 -23.76
CA ASP A 146 -14.55 -10.74 -24.10
C ASP A 146 -13.04 -10.50 -24.23
N ASP A 147 -12.64 -9.27 -24.56
CA ASP A 147 -11.24 -8.86 -24.66
C ASP A 147 -10.49 -9.09 -23.33
N GLY A 148 -9.37 -9.82 -23.39
CA GLY A 148 -8.61 -10.21 -22.22
C GLY A 148 -8.05 -9.04 -21.39
N HIS A 149 -7.65 -7.94 -22.03
CA HIS A 149 -7.18 -6.75 -21.32
C HIS A 149 -8.34 -6.05 -20.63
N TYR A 150 -9.51 -5.95 -21.28
CA TYR A 150 -10.72 -5.45 -20.63
C TYR A 150 -11.11 -6.31 -19.42
N LEU A 151 -11.12 -7.64 -19.57
CA LEU A 151 -11.45 -8.58 -18.50
C LEU A 151 -10.51 -8.46 -17.29
N ARG A 152 -9.23 -8.14 -17.52
CA ARG A 152 -8.30 -7.82 -16.44
C ARG A 152 -8.77 -6.61 -15.60
N HIS A 153 -9.27 -5.56 -16.25
CA HIS A 153 -9.85 -4.42 -15.55
C HIS A 153 -11.20 -4.74 -14.87
N VAL A 154 -12.01 -5.60 -15.48
CA VAL A 154 -13.25 -6.10 -14.85
C VAL A 154 -12.93 -6.86 -13.56
N ALA A 155 -11.92 -7.73 -13.58
CA ALA A 155 -11.44 -8.42 -12.39
C ALA A 155 -10.99 -7.43 -11.31
N LYS A 156 -10.23 -6.38 -11.69
CA LYS A 156 -9.82 -5.33 -10.75
C LYS A 156 -11.00 -4.69 -10.04
N ILE A 157 -11.96 -4.21 -10.81
CA ILE A 157 -13.11 -3.46 -10.30
C ILE A 157 -14.04 -4.38 -9.50
N ALA A 158 -14.22 -5.64 -9.92
CA ALA A 158 -14.96 -6.64 -9.15
C ALA A 158 -14.32 -6.90 -7.77
N GLY A 159 -12.99 -6.98 -7.68
CA GLY A 159 -12.26 -7.08 -6.42
C GLY A 159 -12.53 -5.90 -5.48
N VAL A 160 -12.36 -4.68 -6.00
CA VAL A 160 -12.60 -3.42 -5.25
C VAL A 160 -14.04 -3.34 -4.74
N VAL A 161 -15.03 -3.58 -5.61
CA VAL A 161 -16.45 -3.52 -5.24
C VAL A 161 -16.80 -4.62 -4.23
N ASN A 162 -16.21 -5.81 -4.36
CA ASN A 162 -16.42 -6.88 -3.40
C ASN A 162 -15.80 -6.58 -2.02
N ALA A 163 -14.71 -5.82 -1.96
CA ALA A 163 -14.12 -5.38 -0.69
C ALA A 163 -15.10 -4.55 0.15
N ASP A 164 -15.96 -3.75 -0.50
CA ASP A 164 -16.96 -2.90 0.15
C ASP A 164 -18.29 -3.62 0.38
N LEU A 165 -18.81 -4.32 -0.64
CA LEU A 165 -20.17 -4.88 -0.63
C LEU A 165 -20.26 -6.35 -0.24
N THR A 166 -19.14 -7.09 -0.24
CA THR A 166 -19.06 -8.52 0.11
C THR A 166 -20.10 -9.38 -0.63
N VAL A 167 -19.97 -9.49 -1.95
CA VAL A 167 -20.95 -10.14 -2.84
C VAL A 167 -20.41 -11.51 -3.31
N PRO A 168 -20.97 -12.65 -2.85
CA PRO A 168 -20.46 -13.98 -3.20
C PRO A 168 -20.42 -14.28 -4.71
N SER A 169 -21.39 -13.77 -5.47
CA SER A 169 -21.40 -13.96 -6.93
C SER A 169 -20.24 -13.25 -7.64
N LEU A 170 -19.71 -12.14 -7.09
CA LEU A 170 -18.50 -11.52 -7.63
C LEU A 170 -17.26 -12.38 -7.37
N GLN A 171 -17.20 -13.10 -6.26
CA GLN A 171 -16.10 -14.03 -5.99
C GLN A 171 -16.12 -15.21 -6.96
N ALA A 172 -17.30 -15.77 -7.23
CA ALA A 172 -17.47 -16.78 -8.28
C ALA A 172 -17.06 -16.24 -9.65
N LYS A 173 -17.46 -15.00 -9.99
CA LYS A 173 -17.06 -14.33 -11.23
C LYS A 173 -15.55 -14.15 -11.32
N LEU A 174 -14.89 -13.73 -10.24
CA LEU A 174 -13.43 -13.62 -10.20
C LEU A 174 -12.75 -14.98 -10.39
N ALA A 175 -13.31 -16.06 -9.83
CA ALA A 175 -12.79 -17.40 -10.08
C ALA A 175 -12.89 -17.78 -11.57
N ASP A 176 -14.03 -17.51 -12.21
CA ASP A 176 -14.20 -17.74 -13.66
C ASP A 176 -13.20 -16.91 -14.50
N LEU A 177 -12.95 -15.65 -14.12
CA LEU A 177 -11.95 -14.79 -14.77
C LEU A 177 -10.51 -15.26 -14.51
N GLY A 178 -10.27 -15.97 -13.41
CA GLY A 178 -8.98 -16.60 -13.06
C GLY A 178 -8.57 -17.72 -14.01
N GLU A 179 -9.55 -18.39 -14.64
CA GLU A 179 -9.27 -19.44 -15.62
C GLU A 179 -8.75 -18.89 -16.95
N ILE A 180 -9.03 -17.61 -17.25
CA ILE A 180 -8.63 -16.94 -18.49
C ILE A 180 -7.21 -16.37 -18.35
N ILE A 181 -6.30 -16.81 -19.21
CA ILE A 181 -4.87 -16.44 -19.15
C ILE A 181 -4.65 -14.92 -19.07
N ALA A 182 -5.37 -14.14 -19.87
CA ALA A 182 -5.18 -12.69 -19.98
C ALA A 182 -5.63 -11.88 -18.75
N SER A 183 -6.54 -12.41 -17.93
CA SER A 183 -7.05 -11.76 -16.71
C SER A 183 -6.67 -12.49 -15.42
N ARG A 184 -6.02 -13.65 -15.54
CA ARG A 184 -5.70 -14.54 -14.42
C ARG A 184 -4.90 -13.85 -13.33
N ASP A 185 -3.90 -13.04 -13.70
CA ASP A 185 -3.05 -12.36 -12.74
C ASP A 185 -3.84 -11.41 -11.83
N GLU A 186 -4.73 -10.60 -12.41
CA GLU A 186 -5.56 -9.66 -11.63
C GLU A 186 -6.69 -10.36 -10.88
N ALA A 187 -7.32 -11.36 -11.49
CA ALA A 187 -8.39 -12.11 -10.85
C ALA A 187 -7.89 -12.88 -9.61
N THR A 188 -6.74 -13.54 -9.73
CA THR A 188 -6.11 -14.25 -8.61
C THR A 188 -5.56 -13.29 -7.56
N MET A 189 -5.05 -12.11 -7.95
CA MET A 189 -4.68 -11.06 -7.00
C MET A 189 -5.87 -10.62 -6.15
N GLU A 190 -7.00 -10.27 -6.77
CA GLU A 190 -8.15 -9.75 -6.06
C GLU A 190 -8.85 -10.82 -5.21
N LEU A 191 -8.90 -12.09 -5.67
CA LEU A 191 -9.29 -13.22 -4.82
C LEU A 191 -8.35 -13.39 -3.62
N GLY A 192 -7.05 -13.22 -3.83
CA GLY A 192 -6.04 -13.27 -2.76
C GLY A 192 -6.29 -12.21 -1.69
N LEU A 193 -6.64 -10.98 -2.09
CA LEU A 193 -6.99 -9.89 -1.16
C LEU A 193 -8.28 -10.17 -0.39
N ILE A 194 -9.27 -10.80 -1.02
CA ILE A 194 -10.51 -11.21 -0.35
C ILE A 194 -10.23 -12.26 0.73
N GLU A 195 -9.43 -13.27 0.41
CA GLU A 195 -9.02 -14.30 1.38
C GLU A 195 -8.11 -13.73 2.47
N LEU A 196 -7.24 -12.77 2.14
CA LEU A 196 -6.42 -12.06 3.10
C LEU A 196 -7.28 -11.30 4.11
N LYS A 197 -8.25 -10.51 3.63
CA LYS A 197 -9.21 -9.79 4.48
C LYS A 197 -9.97 -10.75 5.39
N ARG A 198 -10.47 -11.86 4.82
CA ARG A 198 -11.14 -12.93 5.60
C ARG A 198 -10.24 -13.46 6.71
N GLY A 199 -8.98 -13.76 6.41
CA GLY A 199 -8.01 -14.23 7.40
C GLY A 199 -7.70 -13.19 8.47
N LEU A 200 -7.58 -11.91 8.11
CA LEU A 200 -7.35 -10.82 9.06
C LEU A 200 -8.53 -10.59 10.02
N GLU A 201 -9.76 -10.80 9.56
CA GLU A 201 -10.99 -10.59 10.34
C GLU A 201 -11.40 -11.83 11.17
N ASP A 202 -10.84 -13.00 10.86
CA ASP A 202 -11.14 -14.25 11.55
C ASP A 202 -10.61 -14.24 12.99
N GLN A 203 -11.34 -14.85 13.91
CA GLN A 203 -10.94 -14.99 15.32
C GLN A 203 -10.52 -16.42 15.67
N GLN A 204 -10.71 -17.37 14.75
CA GLN A 204 -10.45 -18.78 14.96
C GLN A 204 -9.15 -19.20 14.27
N HIS A 205 -8.28 -19.88 15.03
CA HIS A 205 -6.95 -20.27 14.58
C HIS A 205 -6.95 -21.09 13.27
N GLY A 206 -7.79 -22.13 13.20
CA GLY A 206 -7.82 -23.03 12.05
C GLY A 206 -8.30 -22.37 10.76
N THR A 207 -9.39 -21.60 10.83
CA THR A 207 -9.97 -20.94 9.66
C THR A 207 -9.14 -19.74 9.20
N ALA A 208 -8.44 -19.06 10.11
CA ALA A 208 -7.43 -18.05 9.77
C ALA A 208 -6.26 -18.66 8.97
N ILE A 209 -5.73 -19.81 9.39
CA ILE A 209 -4.66 -20.52 8.68
C ILE A 209 -5.12 -20.93 7.28
N GLU A 210 -6.33 -21.47 7.15
CA GLU A 210 -6.91 -21.83 5.85
C GLU A 210 -7.04 -20.61 4.93
N ALA A 211 -7.53 -19.48 5.46
CA ALA A 211 -7.67 -18.25 4.70
C ALA A 211 -6.31 -17.70 4.23
N PHE A 212 -5.32 -17.58 5.14
CA PHE A 212 -3.98 -17.12 4.77
C PHE A 212 -3.27 -18.08 3.81
N THR A 213 -3.48 -19.39 3.95
CA THR A 213 -2.93 -20.38 3.01
C THR A 213 -3.52 -20.22 1.61
N LYS A 214 -4.84 -20.02 1.51
CA LYS A 214 -5.51 -19.74 0.24
C LYS A 214 -5.01 -18.43 -0.37
N ALA A 215 -4.94 -17.36 0.42
CA ALA A 215 -4.43 -16.05 -0.02
C ALA A 215 -3.01 -16.17 -0.57
N ARG A 216 -2.09 -16.83 0.16
CA ARG A 216 -0.70 -17.07 -0.29
C ARG A 216 -0.65 -17.80 -1.63
N ASN A 217 -1.46 -18.84 -1.81
CA ASN A 217 -1.47 -19.62 -3.05
C ASN A 217 -2.02 -18.80 -4.23
N LEU A 218 -3.05 -17.98 -3.99
CA LEU A 218 -3.60 -17.07 -4.99
C LEU A 218 -2.59 -16.00 -5.41
N PHE A 219 -1.87 -15.40 -4.46
CA PHE A 219 -0.79 -14.46 -4.79
C PHE A 219 0.36 -15.12 -5.56
N ALA A 220 0.68 -16.39 -5.27
CA ALA A 220 1.64 -17.15 -6.05
C ALA A 220 1.20 -17.38 -7.50
N MET A 221 -0.10 -17.61 -7.73
CA MET A 221 -0.66 -17.70 -9.08
C MET A 221 -0.60 -16.34 -9.81
N ALA A 222 -0.91 -15.24 -9.09
CA ALA A 222 -0.86 -13.90 -9.63
C ALA A 222 0.56 -13.52 -10.08
N SER A 223 1.56 -13.79 -9.24
CA SER A 223 2.97 -13.51 -9.55
C SER A 223 3.54 -14.36 -10.67
N ALA A 224 3.00 -15.57 -10.90
CA ALA A 224 3.50 -16.49 -11.93
C ALA A 224 3.04 -16.15 -13.35
N THR A 225 2.01 -15.32 -13.51
CA THR A 225 1.33 -15.12 -14.81
C THR A 225 1.74 -13.81 -15.52
N SER A 226 2.36 -12.86 -14.83
CA SER A 226 2.69 -11.53 -15.35
C SER A 226 4.19 -11.22 -15.20
N GLU A 227 4.76 -10.42 -16.10
CA GLU A 227 6.20 -10.13 -16.16
C GLU A 227 6.74 -9.41 -14.91
N ALA A 228 5.90 -8.67 -14.17
CA ALA A 228 6.25 -8.08 -12.86
C ALA A 228 5.01 -7.81 -11.99
N ARG A 229 4.92 -8.45 -10.81
CA ARG A 229 3.86 -8.25 -9.80
C ARG A 229 4.45 -8.14 -8.39
N PRO A 230 5.13 -7.02 -8.08
CA PRO A 230 5.76 -6.82 -6.76
C PRO A 230 4.74 -6.79 -5.62
N ASP A 231 3.49 -6.38 -5.91
CA ASP A 231 2.36 -6.43 -5.00
C ASP A 231 2.04 -7.87 -4.55
N ALA A 232 1.82 -8.77 -5.51
CA ALA A 232 1.52 -10.16 -5.22
C ALA A 232 2.70 -10.86 -4.52
N GLU A 233 3.93 -10.56 -4.95
CA GLU A 233 5.13 -11.15 -4.37
C GLU A 233 5.34 -10.74 -2.90
N LEU A 234 5.09 -9.47 -2.58
CA LEU A 234 5.11 -8.97 -1.21
C LEU A 234 4.16 -9.76 -0.31
N TYR A 235 2.89 -9.88 -0.70
CA TYR A 235 1.90 -10.60 0.11
C TYR A 235 2.22 -12.09 0.20
N ARG A 236 2.60 -12.71 -0.92
CA ARG A 236 2.98 -14.13 -0.96
C ARG A 236 4.11 -14.43 0.01
N ARG A 237 5.20 -13.67 -0.04
CA ARG A 237 6.37 -13.89 0.84
C ARG A 237 6.06 -13.60 2.31
N SER A 238 5.34 -12.52 2.59
CA SER A 238 4.96 -12.16 3.96
C SER A 238 4.05 -13.22 4.60
N LEU A 239 3.07 -13.73 3.85
CA LEU A 239 2.21 -14.82 4.31
C LEU A 239 2.94 -16.15 4.44
N THR A 240 3.91 -16.41 3.55
CA THR A 240 4.77 -17.61 3.67
C THR A 240 5.52 -17.59 4.99
N MET A 241 6.17 -16.48 5.32
CA MET A 241 6.89 -16.30 6.58
C MET A 241 5.98 -16.44 7.81
N LEU A 242 4.78 -15.82 7.78
CA LEU A 242 3.80 -15.93 8.86
C LEU A 242 3.35 -17.39 9.10
N LEU A 243 3.04 -18.12 8.03
CA LEU A 243 2.59 -19.52 8.10
C LEU A 243 3.71 -20.46 8.53
N GLU A 244 4.96 -20.19 8.14
CA GLU A 244 6.11 -20.99 8.57
C GLU A 244 6.46 -20.76 10.04
N PHE A 245 6.39 -19.51 10.51
CA PHE A 245 6.50 -19.18 11.92
C PHE A 245 5.47 -19.98 12.73
N GLN A 246 4.20 -19.95 12.29
CA GLN A 246 3.11 -20.73 12.90
C GLN A 246 3.40 -22.24 12.92
N GLY A 247 3.95 -22.78 11.84
CA GLY A 247 4.30 -24.19 11.70
C GLY A 247 5.45 -24.65 12.61
N GLY A 248 6.03 -23.75 13.42
CA GLY A 248 7.11 -24.07 14.35
C GLY A 248 8.46 -24.21 13.65
N ARG A 249 8.72 -23.36 12.64
CA ARG A 249 10.03 -23.22 12.01
C ARG A 249 11.13 -23.17 13.09
N ARG A 250 12.16 -24.02 12.94
CA ARG A 250 13.21 -24.25 13.94
C ARG A 250 14.45 -23.39 13.75
N SER A 251 14.45 -22.52 12.74
CA SER A 251 15.60 -21.70 12.40
C SER A 251 15.13 -20.37 11.84
N PRO A 252 15.77 -19.26 12.24
CA PRO A 252 15.34 -17.95 11.81
C PRO A 252 15.39 -17.80 10.29
N PRO A 253 14.47 -17.02 9.69
CA PRO A 253 14.48 -16.71 8.28
C PRO A 253 15.82 -16.10 7.86
N ALA A 254 16.31 -16.53 6.71
CA ALA A 254 17.55 -16.01 6.14
C ALA A 254 17.44 -14.50 5.88
N VAL A 255 18.57 -13.78 5.94
CA VAL A 255 18.60 -12.33 5.69
C VAL A 255 18.05 -12.00 4.30
N GLU A 256 18.33 -12.87 3.34
CA GLU A 256 17.89 -12.78 1.95
C GLU A 256 16.37 -12.91 1.81
N GLU A 257 15.70 -13.71 2.65
CA GLU A 257 14.24 -13.86 2.63
C GLU A 257 13.55 -12.54 3.00
N VAL A 258 14.01 -11.91 4.09
CA VAL A 258 13.49 -10.60 4.51
C VAL A 258 13.90 -9.50 3.55
N GLY A 259 15.13 -9.56 3.01
CA GLY A 259 15.59 -8.65 1.97
C GLY A 259 14.68 -8.67 0.73
N ALA A 260 14.23 -9.85 0.30
CA ALA A 260 13.30 -10.00 -0.82
C ALA A 260 11.91 -9.42 -0.54
N ILE A 261 11.41 -9.52 0.70
CA ILE A 261 10.15 -8.88 1.12
C ILE A 261 10.27 -7.35 1.05
N MET A 262 11.37 -6.81 1.57
CA MET A 262 11.62 -5.36 1.55
C MET A 262 11.78 -4.84 0.11
N TYR A 263 12.46 -5.59 -0.75
CA TYR A 263 12.61 -5.25 -2.16
C TYR A 263 11.26 -5.23 -2.88
N ALA A 264 10.40 -6.25 -2.68
CA ALA A 264 9.06 -6.28 -3.25
C ALA A 264 8.18 -5.12 -2.74
N ALA A 265 8.27 -4.77 -1.45
CA ALA A 265 7.57 -3.61 -0.90
C ALA A 265 8.05 -2.29 -1.52
N PHE A 266 9.35 -2.16 -1.75
CA PHE A 266 9.94 -0.99 -2.40
C PHE A 266 9.49 -0.87 -3.86
N GLU A 267 9.62 -1.93 -4.67
CA GLU A 267 9.13 -1.94 -6.05
C GLU A 267 7.63 -1.63 -6.12
N TYR A 268 6.84 -2.22 -5.21
CA TYR A 268 5.42 -1.93 -5.14
C TYR A 268 5.16 -0.45 -4.84
N SER A 269 5.90 0.16 -3.92
CA SER A 269 5.74 1.58 -3.56
C SER A 269 6.04 2.52 -4.73
N ILE A 270 6.99 2.18 -5.60
CA ILE A 270 7.30 2.95 -6.82
C ILE A 270 6.11 2.93 -7.78
N HIS A 271 5.43 1.79 -7.92
CA HIS A 271 4.33 1.62 -8.87
C HIS A 271 2.94 1.99 -8.31
N ALA A 272 2.78 1.97 -6.99
CA ALA A 272 1.51 2.21 -6.33
C ALA A 272 1.28 3.67 -5.92
N ALA A 273 2.35 4.47 -5.76
CA ALA A 273 2.22 5.89 -5.49
C ALA A 273 1.57 6.59 -6.71
N PRO A 274 0.38 7.19 -6.58
CA PRO A 274 -0.18 7.96 -7.67
C PRO A 274 0.74 9.16 -7.95
N ASN A 275 1.16 9.34 -9.20
CA ASN A 275 1.84 10.58 -9.63
C ASN A 275 0.92 11.82 -9.54
N ASP A 276 -0.38 11.61 -9.31
CA ASP A 276 -1.38 12.67 -9.21
C ASP A 276 -1.97 12.71 -7.79
N LEU A 277 -1.70 13.83 -7.10
CA LEU A 277 -2.19 14.12 -5.74
C LEU A 277 -3.72 14.05 -5.64
N ARG A 278 -4.45 14.23 -6.76
CA ARG A 278 -5.92 14.14 -6.80
C ARG A 278 -6.44 12.73 -6.54
N LEU A 279 -5.60 11.71 -6.71
CA LEU A 279 -5.93 10.30 -6.45
C LEU A 279 -5.54 9.83 -5.04
N GLU A 280 -4.93 10.70 -4.20
CA GLU A 280 -4.47 10.36 -2.85
C GLU A 280 -5.60 9.86 -1.91
N ASN A 281 -6.85 10.23 -2.19
CA ASN A 281 -8.03 9.79 -1.42
C ASN A 281 -8.76 8.58 -2.04
N THR A 282 -8.13 7.88 -2.98
CA THR A 282 -8.67 6.65 -3.59
C THR A 282 -8.13 5.40 -2.90
N TRP A 283 -8.80 4.26 -3.11
CA TRP A 283 -8.41 2.95 -2.57
C TRP A 283 -6.99 2.50 -2.98
N LEU A 284 -6.35 3.21 -3.92
CA LEU A 284 -4.99 2.96 -4.38
C LEU A 284 -3.95 3.32 -3.30
N THR A 285 -4.20 4.34 -2.49
CA THR A 285 -3.24 4.89 -1.52
C THR A 285 -3.19 4.10 -0.20
N ASP A 286 -4.30 3.48 0.21
CA ASP A 286 -4.36 2.65 1.43
C ASP A 286 -3.44 1.41 1.33
N ARG A 287 -3.26 0.89 0.11
CA ARG A 287 -2.47 -0.31 -0.15
C ARG A 287 -0.96 -0.12 0.09
N VAL A 288 -0.43 1.10 -0.04
CA VAL A 288 1.00 1.38 0.28
C VAL A 288 1.24 1.31 1.79
N GLY A 289 0.29 1.79 2.60
CA GLY A 289 0.35 1.67 4.06
C GLY A 289 0.30 0.21 4.50
N GLU A 290 -0.57 -0.59 3.89
CA GLU A 290 -0.62 -2.04 4.14
C GLU A 290 0.68 -2.75 3.75
N ALA A 291 1.28 -2.39 2.61
CA ALA A 291 2.56 -2.96 2.17
C ALA A 291 3.71 -2.70 3.17
N ILE A 292 3.76 -1.49 3.73
CA ILE A 292 4.71 -1.15 4.81
C ILE A 292 4.41 -1.95 6.07
N GLY A 293 3.13 -2.12 6.43
CA GLY A 293 2.71 -2.95 7.55
C GLY A 293 3.18 -4.40 7.42
N TRP A 294 2.99 -5.01 6.25
CA TRP A 294 3.39 -6.40 5.99
C TRP A 294 4.91 -6.61 5.98
N SER A 295 5.67 -5.70 5.36
CA SER A 295 7.13 -5.75 5.39
C SER A 295 7.69 -5.51 6.80
N THR A 296 7.07 -4.62 7.59
CA THR A 296 7.43 -4.42 9.00
C THR A 296 7.13 -5.66 9.84
N LEU A 297 5.99 -6.32 9.62
CA LEU A 297 5.64 -7.55 10.31
C LEU A 297 6.67 -8.65 10.03
N ALA A 298 7.09 -8.80 8.76
CA ALA A 298 8.15 -9.74 8.41
C ALA A 298 9.44 -9.48 9.19
N LEU A 299 9.91 -8.22 9.23
CA LEU A 299 11.11 -7.86 10.01
C LEU A 299 10.97 -8.18 11.50
N ARG A 300 9.79 -7.93 12.08
CA ARG A 300 9.50 -8.23 13.50
C ARG A 300 9.47 -9.72 13.79
N LEU A 301 8.88 -10.52 12.89
CA LEU A 301 8.87 -11.98 13.01
C LEU A 301 10.28 -12.56 12.94
N LYS A 302 11.14 -12.06 12.05
CA LYS A 302 12.56 -12.48 12.02
C LYS A 302 13.25 -12.21 13.35
N LYS A 303 13.17 -10.97 13.85
CA LYS A 303 13.80 -10.59 15.13
C LYS A 303 13.28 -11.42 16.29
N LEU A 304 11.98 -11.73 16.30
CA LEU A 304 11.38 -12.58 17.31
C LEU A 304 11.91 -14.02 17.21
N GLU A 305 12.02 -14.60 16.01
CA GLU A 305 12.62 -15.93 15.84
C GLU A 305 14.08 -15.97 16.30
N ASP A 306 14.87 -14.95 15.96
CA ASP A 306 16.27 -14.81 16.41
C ASP A 306 16.34 -14.86 17.94
N SER A 307 15.54 -14.05 18.64
CA SER A 307 15.54 -14.00 20.11
C SER A 307 14.87 -15.21 20.78
N LEU A 308 13.92 -15.88 20.14
CA LEU A 308 13.38 -17.16 20.64
C LEU A 308 14.39 -18.31 20.46
N GLY A 309 15.33 -18.19 19.53
CA GLY A 309 16.46 -19.11 19.37
C GLY A 309 17.58 -18.94 20.39
N GLU A 310 17.63 -17.81 21.10
CA GLU A 310 18.61 -17.56 22.16
C GLU A 310 18.30 -18.37 23.43
N ALA A 311 19.33 -19.01 24.01
CA ALA A 311 19.19 -19.75 25.26
C ALA A 311 18.96 -18.85 26.49
N VAL A 312 19.37 -17.58 26.43
CA VAL A 312 19.20 -16.58 27.50
C VAL A 312 19.02 -15.21 26.87
N TRP A 313 17.98 -14.48 27.27
CA TRP A 313 17.77 -13.09 26.85
C TRP A 313 18.64 -12.14 27.68
N LEU A 314 19.73 -11.65 27.08
CA LEU A 314 20.62 -10.67 27.72
C LEU A 314 19.90 -9.35 28.03
N GLU A 315 18.99 -8.92 27.15
CA GLU A 315 18.11 -7.77 27.34
C GLU A 315 16.63 -8.18 27.34
N ALA A 316 16.21 -8.94 28.36
CA ALA A 316 14.86 -9.48 28.44
C ALA A 316 13.75 -8.42 28.30
N ALA A 317 13.94 -7.22 28.86
CA ALA A 317 12.97 -6.13 28.70
C ALA A 317 12.81 -5.69 27.24
N THR A 318 13.92 -5.54 26.51
CA THR A 318 13.93 -5.19 25.08
C THR A 318 13.24 -6.28 24.25
N VAL A 319 13.52 -7.55 24.52
CA VAL A 319 12.89 -8.68 23.83
C VAL A 319 11.38 -8.72 24.09
N ILE A 320 10.97 -8.58 25.35
CA ILE A 320 9.56 -8.58 25.74
C ILE A 320 8.81 -7.42 25.08
N GLU A 321 9.32 -6.19 25.20
CA GLU A 321 8.63 -5.00 24.71
C GLU A 321 8.66 -4.89 23.19
N ARG A 322 9.82 -5.06 22.55
CA ARG A 322 10.03 -4.67 21.14
C ARG A 322 9.80 -5.76 20.13
N GLN A 323 9.73 -7.01 20.58
CA GLN A 323 9.55 -8.16 19.71
C GLN A 323 8.32 -8.94 20.12
N LEU A 324 8.28 -9.36 21.38
CA LEU A 324 7.29 -10.32 21.84
C LEU A 324 5.90 -9.69 21.91
N LEU A 325 5.73 -8.59 22.65
CA LEU A 325 4.44 -7.92 22.78
C LEU A 325 3.98 -7.22 21.49
N VAL A 326 4.93 -6.74 20.67
CA VAL A 326 4.63 -6.20 19.32
C VAL A 326 4.06 -7.30 18.42
N CYS A 327 4.65 -8.49 18.37
CA CYS A 327 4.08 -9.59 17.58
C CYS A 327 2.79 -10.15 18.20
N TYR A 328 2.65 -10.12 19.54
CA TYR A 328 1.45 -10.56 20.26
C TYR A 328 0.22 -9.66 20.03
N THR A 329 0.44 -8.44 19.53
CA THR A 329 -0.56 -7.42 19.21
C THR A 329 -0.41 -6.86 17.79
N ALA A 330 0.16 -7.68 16.88
CA ALA A 330 0.61 -7.27 15.56
C ALA A 330 -0.44 -6.54 14.70
N SER A 331 -1.71 -6.92 14.79
CA SER A 331 -2.81 -6.25 14.12
C SER A 331 -2.90 -4.78 14.52
N ARG A 332 -2.76 -4.47 15.82
CA ARG A 332 -2.81 -3.09 16.34
C ARG A 332 -1.46 -2.38 16.18
N SER A 333 -0.36 -3.04 16.57
CA SER A 333 0.97 -2.41 16.66
C SER A 333 1.65 -2.22 15.31
N THR A 334 1.36 -3.08 14.33
CA THR A 334 2.09 -3.16 13.06
C THR A 334 1.18 -2.87 11.87
N LEU A 335 -0.01 -3.48 11.83
CA LEU A 335 -0.99 -3.25 10.75
C LEU A 335 -1.98 -2.11 11.04
N LYS A 336 -1.85 -1.43 12.19
CA LYS A 336 -2.68 -0.28 12.61
C LYS A 336 -4.19 -0.54 12.57
N ARG A 337 -4.62 -1.79 12.78
CA ARG A 337 -6.03 -2.18 12.84
C ARG A 337 -6.63 -1.85 14.20
N ALA A 338 -7.95 -1.63 14.23
CA ALA A 338 -8.67 -1.26 15.45
C ALA A 338 -8.90 -2.43 16.43
N ALA A 339 -8.77 -3.68 15.98
CA ALA A 339 -9.04 -4.87 16.76
C ALA A 339 -8.08 -6.02 16.41
N ASP A 340 -8.00 -6.98 17.33
CA ASP A 340 -7.31 -8.26 17.12
C ASP A 340 -8.07 -9.12 16.10
N GLY A 341 -7.36 -10.04 15.46
CA GLY A 341 -7.94 -10.97 14.49
C GLY A 341 -7.06 -12.17 14.22
N GLY A 342 -7.02 -12.62 12.97
CA GLY A 342 -6.44 -13.92 12.64
C GLY A 342 -4.93 -13.98 12.83
N ILE A 343 -4.25 -12.83 12.78
CA ILE A 343 -2.82 -12.75 13.10
C ILE A 343 -2.60 -13.12 14.56
N GLU A 344 -3.33 -12.52 15.50
CA GLU A 344 -3.25 -12.86 16.92
C GLU A 344 -3.68 -14.31 17.17
N ALA A 345 -4.74 -14.77 16.50
CA ALA A 345 -5.19 -16.15 16.61
C ALA A 345 -4.08 -17.16 16.24
N ILE A 346 -3.20 -16.79 15.31
CA ILE A 346 -2.08 -17.61 14.85
C ILE A 346 -0.81 -17.42 15.71
N LEU A 347 -0.43 -16.18 16.01
CA LEU A 347 0.84 -15.88 16.67
C LEU A 347 0.79 -16.14 18.18
N ARG A 348 -0.33 -15.85 18.85
CA ARG A 348 -0.41 -15.96 20.32
C ARG A 348 -0.16 -17.37 20.83
N PRO A 349 -0.72 -18.45 20.24
CA PRO A 349 -0.40 -19.81 20.65
C PRO A 349 1.09 -20.12 20.52
N THR A 350 1.69 -19.86 19.36
CA THR A 350 3.10 -20.14 19.08
C THR A 350 4.04 -19.37 20.03
N ILE A 351 3.75 -18.08 20.27
CA ILE A 351 4.53 -17.26 21.21
C ILE A 351 4.38 -17.78 22.65
N SER A 352 3.14 -18.11 23.06
CA SER A 352 2.88 -18.62 24.42
C SER A 352 3.59 -19.95 24.65
N ASP A 353 3.58 -20.85 23.66
CA ASP A 353 4.28 -22.12 23.69
C ASP A 353 5.81 -21.92 23.78
N ALA A 354 6.37 -20.98 23.00
CA ALA A 354 7.81 -20.69 23.02
C ALA A 354 8.28 -20.07 24.34
N VAL A 355 7.46 -19.25 24.99
CA VAL A 355 7.71 -18.72 26.34
C VAL A 355 7.60 -19.82 27.39
N GLN A 356 6.62 -20.73 27.23
CA GLN A 356 6.36 -21.82 28.16
C GLN A 356 7.46 -22.89 28.17
N GLN A 357 8.16 -23.08 27.06
CA GLN A 357 9.23 -24.08 26.93
C GLN A 357 10.41 -23.81 27.87
N GLU A 358 10.69 -22.56 28.22
CA GLU A 358 11.81 -22.19 29.09
C GLU A 358 11.34 -21.41 30.32
N GLN A 359 11.53 -22.00 31.49
CA GLN A 359 11.12 -21.40 32.76
C GLN A 359 11.76 -20.02 33.03
N ALA A 360 12.98 -19.81 32.54
CA ALA A 360 13.69 -18.53 32.64
C ALA A 360 12.95 -17.38 31.92
N ARG A 361 12.31 -17.67 30.77
CA ARG A 361 11.55 -16.68 29.99
C ARG A 361 10.26 -16.26 30.69
N LEU A 362 9.57 -17.23 31.31
CA LEU A 362 8.38 -16.95 32.11
C LEU A 362 8.72 -16.09 33.35
N GLN A 363 9.83 -16.39 34.02
CA GLN A 363 10.30 -15.59 35.16
C GLN A 363 10.72 -14.18 34.75
N ALA A 364 11.37 -14.03 33.59
CA ALA A 364 11.70 -12.72 33.04
C ALA A 364 10.44 -11.88 32.73
N LEU A 365 9.38 -12.51 32.21
CA LEU A 365 8.09 -11.87 31.98
C LEU A 365 7.41 -11.43 33.28
N GLU A 366 7.40 -12.27 34.32
CA GLU A 366 6.84 -11.92 35.63
C GLU A 366 7.60 -10.74 36.26
N LEU A 367 8.94 -10.76 36.23
CA LEU A 367 9.76 -9.66 36.71
C LEU A 367 9.52 -8.35 35.93
N TRP A 368 9.27 -8.45 34.62
CA TRP A 368 8.94 -7.29 33.81
C TRP A 368 7.59 -6.70 34.20
N ILE A 369 6.56 -7.53 34.42
CA ILE A 369 5.22 -7.10 34.86
C ILE A 369 5.30 -6.37 36.20
N ASP A 370 6.06 -6.89 37.15
CA ASP A 370 6.21 -6.29 38.48
C ASP A 370 6.89 -4.92 38.43
N ARG A 371 7.85 -4.75 37.52
CA ARG A 371 8.61 -3.49 37.35
C ARG A 371 7.89 -2.43 36.53
N HIS A 372 6.91 -2.82 35.70
CA HIS A 372 6.25 -1.92 34.75
C HIS A 372 4.74 -1.81 34.98
N ALA A 373 4.26 -1.94 36.23
CA ALA A 373 2.84 -2.01 36.57
C ALA A 373 1.95 -0.87 35.99
N ASP A 374 2.54 0.29 35.72
CA ASP A 374 1.86 1.47 35.15
C ASP A 374 1.97 1.59 33.61
N SER A 375 2.56 0.60 32.92
CA SER A 375 2.69 0.61 31.46
C SER A 375 1.40 0.16 30.76
N ASP A 376 1.08 0.81 29.64
CA ASP A 376 -0.07 0.48 28.78
C ASP A 376 -0.01 -0.98 28.27
N MET A 377 1.17 -1.59 28.23
CA MET A 377 1.41 -2.95 27.73
C MET A 377 1.23 -4.04 28.81
N VAL A 378 1.00 -3.67 30.08
CA VAL A 378 0.89 -4.62 31.20
C VAL A 378 -0.28 -5.58 31.02
N LEU A 379 -1.39 -5.11 30.45
CA LEU A 379 -2.56 -5.93 30.20
C LEU A 379 -2.24 -7.05 29.21
N ASP A 380 -1.56 -6.73 28.11
CA ASP A 380 -1.12 -7.71 27.10
C ASP A 380 -0.05 -8.66 27.67
N ALA A 381 0.88 -8.16 28.48
CA ALA A 381 1.90 -8.98 29.16
C ALA A 381 1.29 -9.98 30.16
N ARG A 382 0.28 -9.55 30.93
CA ARG A 382 -0.47 -10.44 31.84
C ARG A 382 -1.26 -11.49 31.07
N ALA A 383 -1.86 -11.12 29.93
CA ALA A 383 -2.58 -12.07 29.07
C ALA A 383 -1.64 -13.15 28.54
N LEU A 384 -0.46 -12.77 28.03
CA LEU A 384 0.58 -13.70 27.62
C LEU A 384 1.03 -14.62 28.76
N ARG A 385 1.32 -14.06 29.94
CA ARG A 385 1.72 -14.85 31.12
C ARG A 385 0.67 -15.90 31.46
N ASN A 386 -0.59 -15.51 31.49
CA ASN A 386 -1.69 -16.44 31.79
C ASN A 386 -1.82 -17.53 30.71
N ALA A 387 -1.67 -17.18 29.44
CA ALA A 387 -1.68 -18.16 28.35
C ALA A 387 -0.52 -19.16 28.44
N ALA A 388 0.70 -18.69 28.71
CA ALA A 388 1.88 -19.53 28.89
C ALA A 388 1.77 -20.46 30.10
N VAL A 389 1.22 -19.97 31.23
CA VAL A 389 0.96 -20.80 32.42
C VAL A 389 -0.12 -21.85 32.14
N ALA A 390 -1.23 -21.47 31.50
CA ALA A 390 -2.30 -22.40 31.15
C ALA A 390 -1.82 -23.50 30.18
N ALA A 391 -1.00 -23.15 29.18
CA ALA A 391 -0.37 -24.11 28.27
C ALA A 391 0.54 -25.09 29.02
N ARG A 392 1.30 -24.60 30.01
CA ARG A 392 2.13 -25.44 30.90
C ARG A 392 1.29 -26.41 31.71
N GLU A 393 0.24 -25.93 32.35
CA GLU A 393 -0.67 -26.74 33.16
C GLU A 393 -1.37 -27.81 32.31
N ALA A 394 -1.81 -27.49 31.09
CA ALA A 394 -2.42 -28.44 30.18
C ALA A 394 -1.44 -29.55 29.74
N LYS A 395 -0.15 -29.22 29.60
CA LYS A 395 0.93 -30.19 29.28
C LYS A 395 1.27 -31.08 30.48
N VAL A 396 1.23 -30.54 31.70
CA VAL A 396 1.41 -31.28 32.95
C VAL A 396 0.22 -32.21 33.23
N LEU A 397 -1.01 -31.77 33.00
CA LEU A 397 -2.23 -32.58 33.16
C LEU A 397 -2.29 -33.76 32.17
N ARG A 398 -1.54 -33.71 31.06
CA ARG A 398 -1.43 -34.80 30.07
C ARG A 398 -0.28 -35.78 30.31
N ASN A 399 0.60 -35.54 31.29
CA ASN A 399 1.73 -36.42 31.61
C ASN A 399 1.81 -36.67 33.12
N PRO A 400 1.59 -37.90 33.63
CA PRO A 400 1.87 -38.21 35.02
C PRO A 400 3.39 -38.38 35.22
N THR A 401 3.83 -37.95 36.40
CA THR A 401 5.00 -38.42 37.20
C THR A 401 6.12 -37.40 37.44
N GLU A 402 6.48 -37.36 38.73
CA GLU A 402 7.34 -36.49 39.53
C GLU A 402 8.82 -36.43 39.13
N ALA A 403 9.51 -35.31 39.45
CA ALA A 403 10.60 -35.26 40.44
C ALA A 403 11.34 -33.90 40.50
N ALA A 404 11.25 -33.29 41.69
CA ALA A 404 12.23 -32.50 42.46
C ALA A 404 13.36 -31.64 41.83
N SER A 405 13.34 -30.36 42.27
CA SER A 405 14.44 -29.60 42.91
C SER A 405 15.71 -29.24 42.13
N THR A 406 15.97 -27.93 41.95
CA THR A 406 17.01 -27.21 42.71
C THR A 406 16.97 -25.69 42.47
N ASP A 407 17.44 -24.98 43.47
CA ASP A 407 17.32 -23.54 43.75
C ASP A 407 18.38 -22.69 43.01
N PRO A 408 18.01 -21.64 42.25
CA PRO A 408 18.96 -20.68 41.68
C PRO A 408 18.76 -19.25 42.22
N VAL A 409 18.23 -19.08 43.44
CA VAL A 409 18.04 -17.74 44.04
C VAL A 409 19.37 -17.11 44.51
N ALA A 410 20.45 -17.88 44.59
CA ALA A 410 21.76 -17.38 45.05
C ALA A 410 22.66 -16.77 43.95
N ALA A 411 22.35 -16.93 42.66
CA ALA A 411 23.25 -16.49 41.57
C ALA A 411 22.84 -15.16 40.90
N VAL A 412 21.62 -14.68 41.16
CA VAL A 412 21.06 -13.48 40.49
C VAL A 412 21.22 -12.21 41.33
N LEU A 413 21.61 -12.34 42.60
CA LEU A 413 21.79 -11.20 43.51
C LEU A 413 23.10 -10.42 43.30
N ASP A 414 23.98 -10.82 42.38
CA ASP A 414 25.33 -10.25 42.21
C ASP A 414 25.56 -9.39 40.94
N SER A 415 24.58 -9.18 40.05
CA SER A 415 24.83 -8.56 38.73
C SER A 415 24.39 -7.10 38.55
N GLY A 416 24.35 -6.30 39.63
CA GLY A 416 23.83 -4.93 39.63
C GLY A 416 24.19 -4.07 38.40
N LEU A 417 23.21 -3.81 37.54
CA LEU A 417 23.27 -2.84 36.44
C LEU A 417 21.85 -2.37 36.05
N VAL A 418 21.46 -1.16 36.47
CA VAL A 418 20.40 -0.37 35.81
C VAL A 418 20.73 1.12 35.97
N THR A 419 20.81 1.86 34.86
CA THR A 419 20.41 3.27 34.81
C THR A 419 19.54 3.54 33.57
N PRO A 420 18.62 4.53 33.62
CA PRO A 420 17.49 4.62 32.71
C PRO A 420 17.59 5.81 31.73
N ALA A 421 17.26 5.59 30.46
CA ALA A 421 16.77 6.63 29.55
C ALA A 421 16.09 6.02 28.29
N GLY A 422 14.98 5.29 28.48
CA GLY A 422 14.22 4.68 27.39
C GLY A 422 12.89 5.38 27.14
N LYS A 423 12.89 6.53 26.46
CA LYS A 423 11.66 7.11 25.86
C LYS A 423 11.84 7.69 24.44
N SER A 424 13.04 7.67 23.84
CA SER A 424 13.29 8.18 22.45
C SER A 424 13.45 7.08 21.38
N SER A 425 13.54 5.81 21.79
CA SER A 425 14.30 4.82 21.01
C SER A 425 13.53 4.06 19.93
N ALA A 426 12.20 3.94 19.95
CA ALA A 426 11.49 3.10 18.98
C ALA A 426 11.51 3.69 17.55
N LEU A 427 11.34 5.01 17.42
CA LEU A 427 11.48 5.73 16.15
C LEU A 427 12.95 5.81 15.71
N GLU A 428 13.88 6.00 16.65
CA GLU A 428 15.33 6.00 16.39
C GLU A 428 15.84 4.61 15.96
N GLU A 429 15.29 3.53 16.49
CA GLU A 429 15.69 2.15 16.16
C GLU A 429 15.06 1.68 14.85
N ILE A 430 13.84 2.14 14.52
CA ILE A 430 13.26 1.96 13.18
C ILE A 430 14.04 2.77 12.16
N ALA A 431 14.37 4.03 12.46
CA ALA A 431 15.21 4.87 11.61
C ALA A 431 16.62 4.28 11.45
N ALA A 432 17.21 3.73 12.51
CA ALA A 432 18.52 3.07 12.47
C ALA A 432 18.46 1.73 11.72
N GLY A 433 17.38 0.97 11.83
CA GLY A 433 17.17 -0.27 11.07
C GLY A 433 16.97 -0.01 9.58
N VAL A 434 16.18 1.00 9.23
CA VAL A 434 15.98 1.45 7.85
C VAL A 434 17.29 2.04 7.29
N ALA A 435 17.98 2.89 8.06
CA ALA A 435 19.27 3.44 7.67
C ALA A 435 20.34 2.36 7.52
N HIS A 436 20.39 1.35 8.40
CA HIS A 436 21.32 0.24 8.29
C HIS A 436 21.04 -0.61 7.06
N VAL A 437 19.78 -0.88 6.73
CA VAL A 437 19.41 -1.62 5.51
C VAL A 437 19.75 -0.80 4.26
N ILE A 438 19.42 0.49 4.24
CA ILE A 438 19.80 1.43 3.16
C ILE A 438 21.32 1.47 3.01
N LEU A 439 22.08 1.59 4.10
CA LEU A 439 23.55 1.62 4.08
C LEU A 439 24.15 0.26 3.68
N ALA A 440 23.53 -0.85 4.06
CA ALA A 440 23.96 -2.19 3.68
C ALA A 440 23.69 -2.51 2.20
N SER A 441 22.60 -1.97 1.62
CA SER A 441 22.29 -2.03 0.19
C SER A 441 23.01 -0.96 -0.63
N THR A 442 23.67 0.02 0.01
CA THR A 442 24.40 1.11 -0.65
C THR A 442 25.84 0.68 -0.99
N PRO A 443 26.31 0.88 -2.24
CA PRO A 443 27.67 0.57 -2.66
C PRO A 443 28.75 1.16 -1.73
N LEU A 444 29.83 0.42 -1.49
CA LEU A 444 30.89 0.79 -0.53
C LEU A 444 31.52 2.17 -0.83
N VAL A 445 31.65 2.51 -2.11
CA VAL A 445 32.19 3.81 -2.57
C VAL A 445 31.33 5.00 -2.13
N VAL A 446 30.00 4.84 -2.12
CA VAL A 446 29.05 5.87 -1.67
C VAL A 446 29.16 6.06 -0.16
N ARG A 447 29.31 4.97 0.60
CA ARG A 447 29.48 5.04 2.06
C ARG A 447 30.76 5.77 2.47
N GLN A 448 31.87 5.48 1.79
CA GLN A 448 33.15 6.15 2.05
C GLN A 448 33.06 7.65 1.76
N LYS A 449 32.43 8.03 0.64
CA LYS A 449 32.24 9.44 0.29
C LYS A 449 31.28 10.16 1.24
N LEU A 450 30.24 9.49 1.72
CA LEU A 450 29.33 10.04 2.72
C LEU A 450 30.06 10.36 4.03
N ASP A 451 30.89 9.44 4.54
CA ASP A 451 31.67 9.65 5.76
C ASP A 451 32.67 10.81 5.62
N GLU A 452 33.34 10.92 4.47
CA GLU A 452 34.24 12.05 4.17
C GLU A 452 33.50 13.40 4.20
N ILE A 453 32.33 13.48 3.56
CA ILE A 453 31.54 14.71 3.47
C ILE A 453 30.93 15.06 4.83
N VAL A 454 30.37 14.09 5.55
CA VAL A 454 29.80 14.30 6.90
C VAL A 454 30.87 14.76 7.88
N THR A 455 32.09 14.21 7.79
CA THR A 455 33.24 14.62 8.62
C THR A 455 33.65 16.06 8.31
N ALA A 456 33.71 16.44 7.03
CA ALA A 456 34.03 17.82 6.62
C ALA A 456 32.95 18.83 7.07
N LEU A 457 31.68 18.44 7.04
CA LEU A 457 30.55 19.27 7.46
C LEU A 457 30.49 19.48 8.99
N GLY A 458 31.20 18.65 9.77
CA GLY A 458 31.37 18.86 11.21
C GLY A 458 32.05 20.18 11.58
N ALA A 459 32.74 20.83 10.63
CA ALA A 459 33.29 22.17 10.81
C ALA A 459 32.26 23.30 10.64
N ASN A 460 31.05 23.01 10.12
CA ASN A 460 30.01 24.00 9.92
C ASN A 460 29.12 24.14 11.18
N PRO A 461 29.06 25.33 11.81
CA PRO A 461 28.26 25.56 13.02
C PRO A 461 26.77 25.25 12.84
N ASP A 462 26.19 25.53 11.67
CA ASP A 462 24.76 25.33 11.40
C ASP A 462 24.42 23.83 11.25
N TYR A 463 25.35 23.06 10.69
CA TYR A 463 25.23 21.60 10.58
C TYR A 463 25.31 20.91 11.94
N VAL A 464 26.14 21.42 12.86
CA VAL A 464 26.29 20.85 14.21
C VAL A 464 25.14 21.27 15.13
N SER A 465 24.69 22.52 15.03
CA SER A 465 23.72 23.12 15.96
C SER A 465 22.26 22.79 15.65
N ASN A 466 21.92 22.46 14.40
CA ASN A 466 20.53 22.17 14.01
C ASN A 466 20.33 20.69 13.62
N PRO A 467 19.82 19.83 14.53
CA PRO A 467 19.68 18.40 14.29
C PRO A 467 18.62 18.06 13.22
N GLU A 468 17.57 18.86 13.08
CA GLU A 468 16.52 18.65 12.06
C GLU A 468 17.02 19.02 10.66
N ALA A 469 17.69 20.17 10.53
CA ALA A 469 18.32 20.57 9.27
C ALA A 469 19.43 19.60 8.86
N ARG A 470 20.21 19.09 9.83
CA ARG A 470 21.21 18.04 9.61
C ARG A 470 20.60 16.74 9.10
N ALA A 471 19.49 16.30 9.68
CA ALA A 471 18.80 15.08 9.23
C ALA A 471 18.26 15.22 7.80
N LEU A 472 17.61 16.36 7.50
CA LEU A 472 17.13 16.67 6.14
C LEU A 472 18.30 16.74 5.15
N PHE A 473 19.37 17.45 5.50
CA PHE A 473 20.55 17.58 4.66
C PHE A 473 21.22 16.22 4.38
N ASN A 474 21.38 15.38 5.41
CA ASN A 474 21.94 14.03 5.24
C ASN A 474 21.05 13.14 4.40
N SER A 475 19.72 13.29 4.50
CA SER A 475 18.77 12.56 3.65
C SER A 475 18.92 12.93 2.17
N VAL A 476 19.11 14.22 1.87
CA VAL A 476 19.36 14.71 0.51
C VAL A 476 20.72 14.20 0.03
N LEU A 477 21.76 14.34 0.85
CA LEU A 477 23.13 13.94 0.51
C LEU A 477 23.24 12.44 0.18
N ILE A 478 22.63 11.56 0.99
CA ILE A 478 22.63 10.11 0.72
C ILE A 478 21.96 9.81 -0.62
N ARG A 479 20.86 10.48 -0.94
CA ARG A 479 20.13 10.30 -2.21
C ARG A 479 20.90 10.84 -3.40
N THR A 480 21.56 11.99 -3.25
CA THR A 480 22.41 12.55 -4.30
C THR A 480 23.55 11.59 -4.63
N LEU A 481 24.20 11.01 -3.62
CA LEU A 481 25.30 10.07 -3.84
C LEU A 481 24.80 8.71 -4.40
N ALA A 482 23.64 8.23 -3.95
CA ALA A 482 23.02 7.02 -4.49
C ALA A 482 22.62 7.21 -5.96
N TRP A 483 21.94 8.32 -6.28
CA TRP A 483 21.57 8.70 -7.65
C TRP A 483 22.80 8.83 -8.55
N GLN A 484 23.86 9.50 -8.08
CA GLN A 484 25.10 9.62 -8.84
C GLN A 484 25.74 8.25 -9.10
N CYS A 485 25.77 7.36 -8.10
CA CYS A 485 26.32 6.02 -8.24
C CYS A 485 25.49 5.15 -9.21
N GLU A 486 24.16 5.31 -9.21
CA GLU A 486 23.29 4.63 -10.17
C GLU A 486 23.53 5.14 -11.60
N ILE A 487 23.61 6.45 -11.80
CA ILE A 487 23.88 7.08 -13.11
C ILE A 487 25.24 6.67 -13.66
N GLU A 488 26.28 6.64 -12.83
CA GLU A 488 27.63 6.25 -13.24
C GLU A 488 27.74 4.77 -13.63
N ASN A 489 26.79 3.92 -13.21
CA ASN A 489 26.78 2.47 -13.46
C ASN A 489 25.59 1.99 -14.30
N ILE A 490 24.85 2.91 -14.95
CA ILE A 490 23.65 2.55 -15.69
C ILE A 490 23.97 2.03 -17.09
N GLU A 491 23.24 1.01 -17.53
CA GLU A 491 23.25 0.54 -18.92
C GLU A 491 22.03 1.12 -19.67
N PRO A 492 22.12 1.34 -21.00
CA PRO A 492 21.01 1.85 -21.78
C PRO A 492 19.73 1.01 -21.59
N GLY A 493 18.61 1.66 -21.29
CA GLY A 493 17.28 1.02 -21.20
C GLY A 493 16.90 0.40 -19.84
N LYS A 494 17.72 0.53 -18.79
CA LYS A 494 17.39 0.03 -17.44
C LYS A 494 16.51 0.95 -16.60
N ARG A 495 16.32 2.22 -16.99
CA ARG A 495 15.49 3.21 -16.27
C ARG A 495 14.86 4.20 -17.25
N LEU A 496 13.54 4.40 -17.13
CA LEU A 496 12.73 5.20 -18.07
C LEU A 496 13.15 6.67 -18.21
N LEU A 497 13.83 7.22 -17.19
CA LEU A 497 14.24 8.64 -17.13
C LEU A 497 15.73 8.85 -17.41
N SER A 498 16.53 7.82 -17.67
CA SER A 498 17.99 7.94 -17.82
C SER A 498 18.48 7.91 -19.27
N ASP A 499 17.57 7.80 -20.24
CA ASP A 499 17.91 7.72 -21.67
C ASP A 499 18.67 8.97 -22.17
N TYR A 500 18.52 10.11 -21.48
CA TYR A 500 19.25 11.33 -21.75
C TYR A 500 20.77 11.16 -21.59
N LEU A 501 21.25 10.28 -20.71
CA LEU A 501 22.68 10.03 -20.48
C LEU A 501 23.39 9.45 -21.72
N PHE A 502 22.62 8.84 -22.62
CA PHE A 502 23.11 8.26 -23.88
C PHE A 502 22.70 9.08 -25.11
N ASN A 503 22.00 10.21 -24.91
CA ASN A 503 21.58 11.11 -25.97
C ASN A 503 22.56 12.29 -26.10
N PRO A 504 23.26 12.45 -27.23
CA PRO A 504 24.20 13.56 -27.42
C PRO A 504 23.54 14.95 -27.47
N ASN A 505 22.20 15.02 -27.55
CA ASN A 505 21.42 16.26 -27.55
C ASN A 505 20.71 16.56 -26.21
N ALA A 506 20.97 15.78 -25.15
CA ALA A 506 20.40 16.04 -23.84
C ALA A 506 20.89 17.37 -23.26
N ASP A 507 20.03 18.05 -22.49
CA ASP A 507 20.36 19.29 -21.82
C ASP A 507 20.35 19.15 -20.28
N GLU A 508 20.75 20.22 -19.59
CA GLU A 508 20.80 20.23 -18.12
C GLU A 508 19.41 20.06 -17.49
N ALA A 509 18.33 20.41 -18.19
CA ALA A 509 16.98 20.29 -17.67
C ALA A 509 16.54 18.83 -17.53
N ASP A 510 17.03 17.94 -18.39
CA ASP A 510 16.79 16.50 -18.29
C ASP A 510 17.48 15.88 -17.06
N LEU A 511 18.74 16.26 -16.81
CA LEU A 511 19.50 15.87 -15.61
C LEU A 511 18.81 16.36 -14.33
N GLN A 512 18.38 17.63 -14.31
CA GLN A 512 17.70 18.23 -13.17
C GLN A 512 16.33 17.58 -12.91
N ARG A 513 15.60 17.19 -13.96
CA ARG A 513 14.31 16.50 -13.84
C ARG A 513 14.46 15.11 -13.23
N ASP A 514 15.44 14.33 -13.69
CA ASP A 514 15.76 13.00 -13.14
C ASP A 514 16.25 13.09 -11.68
N TYR A 515 17.10 14.08 -11.38
CA TYR A 515 17.55 14.36 -10.01
C TYR A 515 16.39 14.73 -9.07
N LEU A 516 15.52 15.67 -9.49
CA LEU A 516 14.38 16.13 -8.69
C LEU A 516 13.38 15.00 -8.44
N ALA A 517 13.05 14.20 -9.46
CA ALA A 517 12.18 13.03 -9.31
C ALA A 517 12.73 12.05 -8.27
N THR A 518 14.05 11.84 -8.25
CA THR A 518 14.71 10.92 -7.30
C THR A 518 14.75 11.47 -5.87
N VAL A 519 15.05 12.76 -5.71
CA VAL A 519 15.20 13.36 -4.38
C VAL A 519 13.85 13.63 -3.72
N GLN A 520 12.83 14.08 -4.48
CA GLN A 520 11.49 14.42 -3.96
C GLN A 520 10.66 13.19 -3.57
N ALA A 521 10.86 12.04 -4.21
CA ALA A 521 10.11 10.80 -3.95
C ALA A 521 10.29 10.19 -2.54
N GLY A 522 11.02 10.84 -1.63
CA GLY A 522 11.07 10.35 -0.25
C GLY A 522 11.46 11.38 0.81
N THR A 523 11.21 12.65 0.57
CA THR A 523 10.90 13.57 1.68
C THR A 523 9.50 13.25 2.20
N GLY A 524 9.32 12.07 2.79
CA GLY A 524 8.14 11.70 3.55
C GLY A 524 8.18 12.41 4.90
N GLY A 525 7.93 13.71 4.90
CA GLY A 525 7.77 14.54 6.09
C GLY A 525 6.47 15.30 5.94
N GLY A 526 5.57 15.16 6.91
CA GLY A 526 4.36 15.97 6.97
C GLY A 526 4.69 17.43 6.73
N GLY A 527 3.89 18.10 5.91
CA GLY A 527 4.05 19.52 5.63
C GLY A 527 4.16 20.28 6.95
N VAL A 528 5.36 20.77 7.25
CA VAL A 528 5.54 21.87 8.17
C VAL A 528 4.81 23.03 7.50
N ARG A 529 3.62 23.33 8.01
CA ARG A 529 2.92 24.57 7.68
C ARG A 529 3.89 25.72 7.88
N SER A 530 4.09 26.51 6.84
CA SER A 530 4.69 27.83 6.94
C SER A 530 3.72 28.81 7.62
N GLU A 531 3.40 28.56 8.90
CA GLU A 531 2.81 29.59 9.76
C GLU A 531 3.95 30.38 10.41
N ALA A 532 4.50 31.34 9.65
CA ALA A 532 5.14 32.55 10.18
C ALA A 532 5.37 33.54 9.01
N ARG A 533 4.32 34.28 8.65
CA ARG A 533 4.47 35.62 8.09
C ARG A 533 3.79 36.59 9.04
N ALA A 534 4.61 37.30 9.80
CA ALA A 534 4.32 38.66 10.21
C ALA A 534 4.76 39.60 9.07
#